data_AF-A0A7X9MG45-F1
#
_entry.id   AF-A0A7X9MG45-F1
#
_cell.length_a   1.000
_cell.length_b   1.000
_cell.length_c   1.000
_cell.angle_alpha   90.00
_cell.angle_beta   90.00
_cell.angle_gamma   90.00
#
_symmetry.space_group_name_H-M   'P 1'
#
loop_
_entity.id
_entity.type
_entity.pdbx_description
1 polymer ?
#
loop_
_entity_poly.entity_id
_entity_poly.type
_entity_poly.pdbx_seq_one_letter_code
_entity_poly.pdbx_strand_id
1 'polypeptide(L)' 'MKVDTEKIKVLFEKENPYRIAKDTGLAVSVVQRLAKGERKLENASIRVGAILTEYANNRRLKY' A
#
# COMPACT_ATOMS: atom_id res chain seq x y z
N MET A 1 -11.36 -6.56 8.41
CA MET A 1 -9.91 -6.38 8.19
C MET A 1 -9.49 -5.05 8.79
N LYS A 2 -8.46 -5.01 9.63
CA LYS A 2 -7.94 -3.77 10.23
C LYS A 2 -6.88 -3.18 9.29
N VAL A 3 -7.01 -1.90 8.94
CA VAL A 3 -5.98 -1.18 8.17
C VAL A 3 -4.78 -0.94 9.07
N ASP A 4 -3.58 -1.29 8.59
CA ASP A 4 -2.31 -1.12 9.32
C ASP A 4 -1.44 -0.11 8.58
N THR A 5 -1.55 1.16 8.95
CA THR A 5 -0.86 2.26 8.28
C THR A 5 0.65 2.17 8.41
N GLU A 6 1.18 1.62 9.50
CA GLU A 6 2.62 1.46 9.70
C GLU A 6 3.19 0.40 8.76
N LYS A 7 2.50 -0.73 8.58
CA LYS A 7 2.91 -1.71 7.56
C LYS A 7 2.86 -1.14 6.15
N ILE A 8 1.87 -0.30 5.85
CA ILE A 8 1.75 0.33 4.53
C ILE A 8 2.90 1.33 4.30
N LYS A 9 3.34 2.08 5.31
CA LYS A 9 4.53 2.94 5.20
C LYS A 9 5.78 2.12 4.90
N VAL A 10 6.04 1.07 5.69
CA VAL A 10 7.19 0.17 5.47
C VAL A 10 7.14 -0.48 4.09
N LEU A 11 5.94 -0.81 3.60
CA LEU A 11 5.74 -1.31 2.25
C LEU A 11 6.22 -0.29 1.20
N PHE A 12 5.86 0.99 1.32
CA PHE A 12 6.26 2.02 0.37
C PHE A 12 7.75 2.35 0.41
N GLU A 13 8.42 2.15 1.55
CA GLU A 13 9.87 2.29 1.66
C GLU A 13 10.65 1.16 0.98
N LYS A 14 10.08 -0.05 0.96
CA LYS A 14 10.76 -1.27 0.48
C LYS A 14 10.41 -1.66 -0.94
N GLU A 15 9.24 -1.27 -1.42
CA GLU A 15 8.69 -1.76 -2.68
C GLU A 15 8.47 -0.64 -3.69
N ASN A 16 8.70 -1.00 -4.97
CA ASN A 16 8.42 -0.10 -6.07
C ASN A 16 6.89 0.14 -6.20
N PRO A 17 6.41 1.39 -6.20
CA PRO A 17 4.99 1.73 -6.36
C PRO A 17 4.32 1.14 -7.61
N TYR A 18 5.04 1.00 -8.72
CA TYR A 18 4.52 0.37 -9.93
C TYR A 18 4.27 -1.13 -9.73
N ARG A 19 5.15 -1.81 -8.99
CA ARG A 19 4.97 -3.23 -8.66
C ARG A 19 3.80 -3.43 -7.70
N ILE A 20 3.68 -2.58 -6.68
CA ILE A 20 2.52 -2.58 -5.79
C ILE A 20 1.23 -2.42 -6.60
N ALA A 21 1.16 -1.43 -7.49
CA ALA A 21 -0.02 -1.20 -8.33
C ALA A 21 -0.36 -2.41 -9.21
N LYS A 22 0.64 -3.00 -9.87
CA LYS A 22 0.48 -4.20 -10.69
C LYS A 22 -0.05 -5.39 -9.88
N ASP A 23 0.56 -5.65 -8.73
CA ASP A 23 0.25 -6.85 -7.94
C ASP A 23 -1.07 -6.72 -7.15
N THR A 24 -1.50 -5.49 -6.84
CA THR A 24 -2.74 -5.22 -6.08
C THR A 24 -3.94 -4.84 -6.93
N GLY A 25 -3.74 -4.54 -8.22
CA GLY A 25 -4.77 -4.01 -9.11
C GLY A 25 -5.21 -2.57 -8.79
N LEU A 26 -4.50 -1.87 -7.90
CA LEU A 26 -4.76 -0.47 -7.61
C LEU A 26 -4.28 0.43 -8.74
N ALA A 27 -4.98 1.53 -8.98
CA ALA A 27 -4.53 2.54 -9.94
C ALA A 27 -3.15 3.08 -9.55
N VAL A 28 -2.21 3.07 -10.51
CA VAL A 28 -0.81 3.52 -10.30
C VAL A 28 -0.77 4.93 -9.69
N SER A 29 -1.62 5.84 -10.16
CA SER A 29 -1.70 7.22 -9.66
C SER A 29 -2.14 7.31 -8.19
N VAL A 30 -2.94 6.36 -7.69
CA VAL A 30 -3.33 6.30 -6.28
C VAL A 30 -2.14 5.84 -5.44
N VAL A 31 -1.48 4.76 -5.87
CA VAL A 31 -0.33 4.18 -5.18
C VAL A 31 0.83 5.18 -5.11
N GLN A 32 1.13 5.88 -6.20
CA GLN A 32 2.19 6.89 -6.26
C GLN A 32 1.91 8.09 -5.35
N ARG A 33 0.68 8.61 -5.34
CA ARG A 33 0.31 9.75 -4.48
C ARG A 33 0.41 9.40 -2.99
N LEU A 34 0.06 8.17 -2.62
CA LEU A 34 0.23 7.67 -1.25
C LEU A 34 1.72 7.50 -0.91
N ALA A 35 2.50 6.88 -1.80
CA ALA A 35 3.93 6.64 -1.60
C ALA A 35 4.74 7.95 -1.46
N LYS A 36 4.37 8.98 -2.23
CA LYS A 36 5.01 10.31 -2.19
C LYS A 36 4.52 11.19 -1.03
N GLY A 37 3.50 10.77 -0.29
CA GLY A 37 2.88 11.59 0.75
C GLY A 37 2.01 12.75 0.24
N GLU A 38 1.85 12.91 -1.08
CA GLU A 38 0.90 13.86 -1.70
C GLU A 38 -0.54 13.60 -1.26
N ARG A 39 -0.85 12.34 -0.91
CA ARG A 39 -2.09 11.93 -0.24
C ARG A 39 -1.76 11.22 1.06
N LYS A 40 -2.32 11.69 2.18
CA LYS A 40 -2.23 10.98 3.47
C LYS A 40 -2.93 9.62 3.40
N LEU A 41 -2.34 8.61 4.05
CA LEU A 41 -2.93 7.27 4.19
C LEU A 41 -4.28 7.32 4.92
N GLU A 42 -4.42 8.22 5.89
CA GLU A 42 -5.66 8.51 6.61
C GLU A 42 -6.81 8.90 5.67
N ASN A 43 -6.49 9.53 4.54
CA ASN A 43 -7.44 9.98 3.52
C ASN A 43 -7.67 8.93 2.42
N ALA A 44 -7.04 7.75 2.52
CA ALA A 44 -7.31 6.64 1.62
C ALA A 44 -8.64 5.97 1.99
N SER A 45 -9.35 5.39 1.02
CA SER A 45 -10.54 4.61 1.35
C SER A 45 -10.14 3.37 2.15
N ILE A 46 -11.04 2.90 3.02
CA ILE A 46 -10.84 1.67 3.81
C ILE A 46 -10.46 0.50 2.90
N ARG A 47 -11.06 0.41 1.69
CA ARG A 47 -10.73 -0.61 0.69
C ARG A 47 -9.27 -0.54 0.23
N VAL A 48 -8.77 0.66 -0.09
CA VAL A 48 -7.37 0.84 -0.50
C VAL A 48 -6.43 0.48 0.65
N GLY A 49 -6.73 0.94 1.86
CA GLY A 49 -5.96 0.59 3.05
C GLY A 49 -5.93 -0.92 3.33
N ALA A 50 -7.06 -1.61 3.19
CA ALA A 50 -7.17 -3.04 3.39
C ALA A 50 -6.32 -3.83 2.37
N ILE A 51 -6.41 -3.48 1.08
CA ILE A 51 -5.62 -4.11 0.00
C ILE A 51 -4.12 -3.94 0.26
N LEU A 52 -3.68 -2.73 0.59
CA LEU A 52 -2.26 -2.46 0.86
C LEU A 52 -1.78 -3.20 2.13
N THR A 53 -2.63 -3.30 3.16
CA THR A 53 -2.32 -4.06 4.38
C THR A 53 -2.17 -5.54 4.09
N GLU A 54 -3.09 -6.12 3.33
CA GLU A 54 -3.04 -7.53 2.91
C GLU A 54 -1.78 -7.82 2.09
N TYR A 55 -1.49 -6.96 1.12
CA TYR A 55 -0.30 -7.07 0.29
C TYR A 55 0.99 -7.01 1.11
N ALA A 56 1.07 -6.09 2.08
CA ALA A 56 2.20 -6.00 2.99
C ALA A 56 2.37 -7.27 3.86
N ASN A 57 1.26 -7.86 4.32
CA ASN A 57 1.29 -9.11 5.10
C ASN A 57 1.75 -10.31 4.27
N ASN A 58 1.24 -10.45 3.05
CA ASN A 58 1.58 -11.58 2.16
C ASN A 58 3.05 -11.59 1.74
N ARG A 59 3.70 -10.42 1.65
CA ARG A 59 5.14 -10.34 1.39
C ARG A 59 6.01 -10.72 2.59
N ARG A 60 5.51 -10.54 3.82
CA ARG A 60 6.26 -10.89 5.04
C ARG A 60 6.37 -12.40 5.26
N LEU A 61 5.59 -13.20 4.52
CA LEU A 61 5.64 -14.67 4.54
C LEU A 61 6.62 -15.27 3.52
N LYS A 62 7.33 -14.44 2.73
CA LYS A 62 8.23 -14.91 1.66
C LYS A 62 9.73 -14.81 1.98
N TYR A 63 10.12 -14.41 3.19
CA TYR A 63 11.51 -14.33 3.62
C TYR A 63 11.68 -14.86 5.04
#